data_AF-A0A1K1P7R4-F1
#
_entry.id   AF-A0A1K1P7R4-F1
#
_cell.length_a   1.000
_cell.length_b   1.000
_cell.length_c   1.000
_cell.angle_alpha   90.00
_cell.angle_beta   90.00
_cell.angle_gamma   90.00
#
_symmetry.space_group_name_H-M   'P 1'
#
loop_
_entity.id
_entity.type
_entity.pdbx_description
1 polymer ?
#
loop_
_entity_poly.entity_id
_entity_poly.type
_entity_poly.pdbx_seq_one_letter_code
_entity_poly.pdbx_strand_id
1 'polypeptide(L)' 'MCVLDRKSVCDIVGKIVNVSAEESVVGNKDKILPEKVNALVFDQYRNGYFSIGEKVGQAWNAGAGLMKK' A
#
# COMPACT_ATOMS: atom_id res chain seq x y z
N MET A 1 -4.42 12.44 18.78
CA MET A 1 -3.05 12.07 18.39
C MET A 1 -2.42 11.38 19.57
N CYS A 2 -2.07 10.11 19.45
CA CYS A 2 -1.38 9.36 20.50
C CYS A 2 0.10 9.23 20.11
N VAL A 3 1.00 9.50 21.07
CA VAL A 3 2.45 9.35 20.89
C VAL A 3 2.89 8.12 21.64
N LEU A 4 3.53 7.19 20.93
CA LEU A 4 4.13 6.00 21.53
C LEU A 4 5.65 6.18 21.54
N ASP A 5 6.22 6.30 22.73
CA ASP A 5 7.66 6.46 22.91
C ASP A 5 8.33 5.10 23.09
N ARG A 6 9.26 4.77 22.19
CA ARG A 6 10.17 3.63 22.31
C ARG A 6 11.61 4.15 22.26
N LYS A 7 12.52 3.41 22.90
CA LYS A 7 13.94 3.79 23.09
C LYS A 7 14.67 4.41 21.87
N SER A 8 14.24 4.11 20.64
CA SER A 8 14.88 4.60 19.41
C SER A 8 13.91 5.11 18.33
N VAL A 9 12.60 5.06 18.57
CA VAL A 9 11.58 5.47 17.58
C VAL A 9 10.37 6.04 18.33
N CYS A 10 9.86 7.16 17.83
CA CYS A 10 8.62 7.76 18.27
C CYS A 10 7.55 7.52 17.19
N ASP A 11 6.45 6.85 17.55
CA ASP A 11 5.36 6.56 16.63
C ASP A 11 4.16 7.48 16.91
N ILE A 12 3.55 8.00 15.84
CA ILE A 12 2.34 8.83 15.92
C ILE A 12 1.15 8.02 15.42
N VAL A 13 0.14 7.83 16.28
CA VAL A 13 -1.11 7.17 15.92
C VAL A 13 -2.20 8.23 15.66
N GLY A 14 -2.68 8.24 14.42
CA GLY A 14 -3.76 9.10 13.94
C GLY A 14 -4.90 8.28 13.33
N LYS A 15 -6.14 8.75 13.52
CA LYS A 15 -7.31 8.21 12.83
C LYS A 15 -7.40 8.83 11.44
N ILE A 16 -7.50 8.01 10.39
CA ILE A 16 -7.83 8.49 9.05
C ILE A 16 -9.28 8.97 9.07
N VAL A 17 -9.49 10.27 8.90
CA VAL A 17 -10.83 10.89 8.89
C VAL A 17 -11.37 11.10 7.47
N ASN A 18 -10.48 11.23 6.48
CA ASN A 18 -10.83 11.34 5.07
C ASN A 18 -9.63 10.97 4.19
N VAL A 19 -9.87 10.67 2.91
CA VAL A 19 -8.86 10.47 1.86
C VAL A 19 -9.32 11.22 0.61
N SER A 20 -8.39 11.80 -0.14
CA SER A 20 -8.66 12.43 -1.44
C SER A 20 -7.78 11.76 -2.50
N ALA A 21 -8.35 11.57 -3.68
CA ALA A 21 -7.67 10.97 -4.83
C ALA A 21 -8.19 11.62 -6.11
N GLU A 22 -7.33 11.68 -7.13
CA GLU A 22 -7.75 12.07 -8.47
C GLU A 22 -8.71 11.03 -9.05
N GLU A 23 -9.74 11.47 -9.76
CA GLU A 23 -10.73 10.54 -10.32
C GLU A 23 -10.11 9.55 -11.32
N SER A 24 -9.03 9.93 -11.99
CA SER A 24 -8.29 9.06 -12.91
C SER A 24 -7.69 7.81 -12.25
N VAL A 25 -7.45 7.86 -10.93
CA VAL A 25 -6.92 6.74 -10.14
C VAL A 25 -8.01 5.97 -9.38
N VAL A 26 -9.27 6.38 -9.48
CA VAL A 26 -10.42 5.69 -8.90
C VAL A 26 -11.01 4.75 -9.96
N GLY A 27 -11.12 3.47 -9.62
CA GLY A 27 -11.72 2.44 -10.45
C GLY A 27 -13.11 2.05 -9.96
N ASN A 28 -13.53 0.85 -10.37
CA ASN A 28 -14.86 0.33 -10.04
C ASN A 28 -15.09 0.23 -8.52
N LYS A 29 -16.34 0.51 -8.09
CA LYS A 29 -16.79 0.45 -6.69
C LYS A 29 -15.97 1.36 -5.76
N ASP A 30 -15.57 2.53 -6.25
CA ASP A 30 -14.79 3.54 -5.52
C ASP A 30 -13.48 2.99 -4.95
N LYS A 31 -12.87 2.04 -5.68
CA LYS A 31 -11.58 1.44 -5.30
C LYS A 31 -10.47 2.06 -6.10
N ILE A 32 -9.40 2.45 -5.41
CA ILE A 32 -8.19 2.95 -6.04
C ILE A 32 -7.56 1.88 -6.93
N LEU A 33 -7.09 2.29 -8.11
CA LEU A 33 -6.27 1.52 -9.04
C LEU A 33 -4.79 1.73 -8.70
N PRO A 34 -4.13 0.82 -7.95
CA PRO A 34 -2.78 1.05 -7.44
C PRO A 34 -1.75 1.32 -8.54
N GLU A 35 -1.93 0.71 -9.70
CA GLU A 35 -1.09 0.87 -10.89
C GLU A 35 -1.11 2.29 -11.47
N LYS A 36 -2.12 3.12 -11.16
CA LYS A 36 -2.22 4.51 -11.63
C LYS A 36 -1.74 5.54 -10.62
N VAL A 37 -1.57 5.16 -9.36
CA VAL A 37 -1.17 6.09 -8.28
C VAL A 37 0.29 6.53 -8.42
N ASN A 38 1.12 5.81 -9.19
CA ASN A 38 2.56 6.05 -9.33
C ASN A 38 3.29 6.11 -7.98
N ALA A 39 2.90 5.24 -7.05
CA ALA A 39 3.50 5.18 -5.73
C ALA A 39 4.98 4.77 -5.80
N LEU A 40 5.76 5.28 -4.85
CA LEU A 40 7.19 5.01 -4.73
C LEU A 40 7.48 4.04 -3.58
N VAL A 41 8.48 3.18 -3.79
CA VAL A 41 9.05 2.29 -2.79
C VAL A 41 10.47 2.75 -2.51
N PHE A 42 10.79 2.93 -1.22
CA PHE A 42 12.14 3.27 -0.78
C PHE A 42 12.88 2.03 -0.29
N ASP A 43 14.05 1.74 -0.86
CA ASP A 43 14.98 0.71 -0.39
C ASP A 43 16.06 1.35 0.48
N GLN A 44 15.93 1.21 1.80
CA GLN A 44 16.86 1.77 2.79
C GLN A 44 18.30 1.22 2.67
N TYR A 45 18.50 0.03 2.11
CA TYR A 45 19.84 -0.57 2.03
C TYR A 45 20.66 -0.01 0.87
N ARG A 46 19.97 0.39 -0.20
CA ARG A 46 20.59 0.92 -1.43
C ARG A 46 20.34 2.40 -1.64
N ASN A 47 19.56 3.03 -0.76
CA ASN A 47 19.08 4.40 -0.91
C ASN A 47 18.38 4.63 -2.26
N GLY A 48 17.65 3.63 -2.74
CA GLY A 48 16.99 3.63 -4.04
C GLY A 48 15.51 3.95 -3.96
N TYR A 49 14.98 4.56 -5.03
CA TYR A 49 13.54 4.74 -5.23
C TYR A 49 13.08 3.90 -6.42
N PHE A 50 11.98 3.18 -6.23
CA PHE A 50 11.37 2.34 -7.25
C PHE A 50 9.90 2.73 -7.44
N SER A 51 9.40 2.64 -8.66
CA SER A 51 7.96 2.79 -8.94
C SER A 51 7.24 1.46 -8.69
N ILE A 52 6.00 1.54 -8.19
CA ILE A 52 5.10 0.38 -8.17
C ILE A 52 4.70 0.03 -9.61
N GLY A 53 4.79 -1.26 -9.94
CA GLY A 53 4.43 -1.81 -11.25
C GLY A 53 3.00 -2.36 -11.32
N GLU A 54 2.78 -3.23 -12.29
CA GLU A 54 1.46 -3.83 -12.56
C GLU A 54 1.04 -4.86 -11.50
N LYS A 55 -0.26 -5.16 -11.47
CA LYS A 55 -0.81 -6.22 -10.62
C LYS A 55 -0.32 -7.59 -11.07
N VAL A 56 0.36 -8.31 -10.18
CA VAL A 56 0.92 -9.65 -10.46
C VAL A 56 0.10 -10.83 -9.93
N GLY A 57 -0.96 -10.58 -9.16
CA GLY A 57 -1.77 -11.65 -8.58
C GLY A 57 -2.98 -11.16 -7.78
N GLN A 58 -3.81 -12.11 -7.34
CA GLN A 58 -4.99 -11.84 -6.53
C GLN A 58 -4.87 -12.51 -5.16
N ALA A 59 -4.68 -11.70 -4.11
CA ALA A 59 -4.70 -12.17 -2.73
C ALA A 59 -6.01 -12.88 -2.40
N TRP A 60 -5.95 -13.85 -1.47
CA TRP A 60 -7.09 -14.67 -1.01
C TRP A 60 -7.71 -15.58 -2.08
N ASN A 61 -7.07 -15.72 -3.24
CA ASN A 61 -7.48 -16.65 -4.30
C ASN A 61 -6.30 -17.34 -4.98
N ALA A 62 -5.20 -16.62 -5.25
CA ALA A 62 -4.07 -17.15 -6.02
C ALA A 62 -3.48 -18.46 -5.48
N GLY A 63 -3.51 -18.67 -4.16
CA GLY A 63 -3.01 -19.90 -3.53
C GLY A 63 -3.99 -21.09 -3.55
N ALA A 64 -5.27 -20.89 -3.90
CA ALA A 64 -6.29 -21.94 -3.79
C ALA A 64 -6.02 -23.16 -4.69
N GLY A 65 -5.41 -22.95 -5.85
CA GLY A 65 -4.99 -24.02 -6.75
C GLY A 65 -3.89 -24.91 -6.17
N LEU A 66 -3.07 -24.39 -5.24
CA LEU A 66 -2.01 -25.12 -4.57
C LEU A 66 -2.52 -25.97 -3.39
N MET A 67 -3.77 -25.78 -2.98
CA MET A 67 -4.37 -26.50 -1.83
C MET A 67 -5.09 -27.78 -2.21
N LYS A 68 -5.30 -28.05 -3.51
CA LYS A 68 -5.93 -29.29 -3.97
C LYS A 68 -4.86 -30.40 -4.00
N LYS A 69 -5.08 -31.45 -3.20
CA LYS A 69 -4.33 -32.72 -3.28
C LYS A 69 -4.78 -33.51 -4.51
#